data_AF-A0AB37VXS6-F1
#
_entry.id   AF-A0AB37VXS6-F1
#
_cell.length_a   1.000
_cell.length_b   1.000
_cell.length_c   1.000
_cell.angle_alpha   90.00
_cell.angle_beta   90.00
_cell.angle_gamma   90.00
#
_symmetry.space_group_name_H-M   'P 1'
#
loop_
_entity.id
_entity.type
_entity.pdbx_description
1 polymer ?
#
loop_
_entity_poly.entity_id
_entity_poly.type
_entity_poly.pdbx_seq_one_letter_code
_entity_poly.pdbx_strand_id
1 'polypeptide(L)'
;MFSFAFYMVWLQREVPTHIQGRLMLTITTITMVASPLGLALFGALFDWKTTQPRLRDSLIFLGGSLAIVILITGLVKLLKLDLKEAKIFSEEEYRETTLVEKKESGN
;
A
#
# COMPACT_ATOMS: atom_id res chain seq x y z
N MET A 1 6.78 -4.93 -9.63
CA MET A 1 6.20 -3.95 -10.59
C MET A 1 4.69 -4.09 -10.81
N PHE A 2 4.09 -5.29 -10.66
CA PHE A 2 2.65 -5.49 -10.90
C PHE A 2 1.71 -4.66 -10.00
N SER A 3 2.02 -4.46 -8.71
CA SER A 3 1.09 -3.80 -7.78
C SER A 3 0.80 -2.32 -8.07
N PHE A 4 1.77 -1.56 -8.60
CA PHE A 4 1.60 -0.12 -8.85
C PHE A 4 0.74 0.14 -10.09
N ALA A 5 0.90 -0.68 -11.13
CA ALA A 5 0.07 -0.59 -12.33
C ALA A 5 -1.40 -0.86 -12.02
N PHE A 6 -1.70 -1.89 -11.21
CA PHE A 6 -3.07 -2.16 -10.75
C PHE A 6 -3.66 -1.02 -9.93
N TYR A 7 -2.88 -0.44 -9.01
CA TYR A 7 -3.33 0.71 -8.22
C TYR A 7 -3.68 1.90 -9.12
N MET A 8 -2.83 2.20 -10.12
CA MET A 8 -3.09 3.28 -11.06
C MET A 8 -4.34 3.03 -11.90
N VAL A 9 -4.54 1.81 -12.41
CA VAL A 9 -5.74 1.45 -13.17
C VAL A 9 -7.01 1.55 -12.31
N TRP A 10 -6.95 1.08 -11.05
CA TRP A 10 -8.05 1.22 -10.11
C TRP A 10 -8.38 2.69 -9.81
N LEU A 11 -7.35 3.50 -9.55
CA LEU A 11 -7.51 4.93 -9.26
C LEU A 11 -8.12 5.69 -10.44
N GLN A 12 -7.74 5.34 -11.67
CA GLN A 12 -8.31 5.92 -12.88
C GLN A 12 -9.76 5.53 -13.12
N ARG A 13 -10.20 4.37 -12.61
CA ARG A 13 -11.59 3.91 -12.70
C ARG A 13 -12.49 4.61 -11.68
N GLU A 14 -11.98 4.89 -10.49
CA GLU A 14 -12.75 5.51 -9.40
C GLU A 14 -12.85 7.04 -9.54
N VAL A 15 -11.83 7.67 -10.15
CA VAL A 15 -11.73 9.13 -10.22
C VAL A 15 -12.37 9.67 -11.50
N PRO A 16 -13.23 10.72 -11.41
CA PRO A 16 -13.83 11.36 -12.58
C PRO A 16 -12.79 11.82 -13.62
N THR A 17 -13.07 11.54 -14.89
CA THR A 17 -12.15 11.78 -16.02
C THR A 17 -11.67 13.23 -16.15
N HIS A 18 -12.49 14.20 -15.74
CA HIS A 18 -12.15 15.63 -15.80
C HIS A 18 -11.08 16.08 -14.78
N ILE A 19 -10.84 15.33 -13.70
CA ILE A 19 -9.79 15.61 -12.70
C ILE A 19 -8.63 14.61 -12.72
N GLN A 20 -8.77 13.51 -13.45
CA GLN A 20 -7.80 12.41 -13.51
C GLN A 20 -6.39 12.90 -13.87
N GLY A 21 -6.26 13.81 -14.83
CA GLY A 21 -4.96 14.39 -15.21
C GLY A 21 -4.31 15.21 -14.08
N ARG A 22 -5.11 15.95 -13.31
CA ARG A 22 -4.62 16.76 -12.17
C ARG A 22 -4.15 15.85 -11.04
N LEU A 23 -4.93 14.82 -10.72
CA LEU A 23 -4.60 13.85 -9.69
C LEU A 23 -3.29 13.11 -10.02
N MET A 24 -3.14 12.65 -11.26
CA MET A 24 -1.93 11.97 -11.71
C MET A 24 -0.69 12.86 -11.66
N LEU A 25 -0.83 14.14 -12.05
CA LEU A 25 0.24 15.12 -11.90
C LEU A 25 0.62 15.30 -10.43
N THR A 26 -0.34 15.46 -9.53
CA THR A 26 -0.08 15.59 -8.09
C THR A 26 0.64 14.37 -7.53
N ILE A 27 0.20 13.15 -7.85
CA ILE A 27 0.86 11.92 -7.40
C ILE A 27 2.30 11.84 -7.94
N THR A 28 2.50 12.21 -9.21
CA THR A 28 3.82 12.22 -9.83
C THR A 28 4.73 13.24 -9.15
N THR A 29 4.25 14.46 -8.87
CA THR A 29 5.00 15.49 -8.16
C THR A 29 5.38 15.05 -6.75
N ILE A 30 4.44 14.47 -5.99
CA ILE A 30 4.72 13.92 -4.65
C ILE A 30 5.81 12.85 -4.74
N THR A 31 5.70 11.95 -5.71
CA THR A 31 6.69 10.88 -5.91
C THR A 31 8.07 11.45 -6.25
N MET A 32 8.13 12.47 -7.11
CA MET A 32 9.37 13.15 -7.47
C MET A 32 10.04 13.81 -6.27
N VAL A 33 9.26 14.40 -5.35
CA VAL A 33 9.79 15.02 -4.12
C VAL A 33 10.19 13.96 -3.08
N ALA A 34 9.44 12.85 -2.99
CA ALA A 34 9.72 11.77 -2.06
C ALA A 34 10.93 10.92 -2.49
N SER A 35 11.22 10.83 -3.78
CA SER A 35 12.29 9.97 -4.30
C SER A 35 13.69 10.31 -3.76
N PRO A 36 14.13 11.59 -3.75
CA PRO A 36 15.40 11.98 -3.13
C PRO A 36 15.46 11.67 -1.63
N LEU A 37 14.33 11.83 -0.92
CA LEU A 37 14.24 11.51 0.51
C LEU A 37 14.43 10.02 0.76
N GLY A 38 13.79 9.16 -0.06
CA GLY A 38 13.97 7.72 0.00
C GLY A 38 15.43 7.31 -0.27
N LEU A 39 16.08 7.94 -1.26
CA LEU A 39 17.48 7.68 -1.60
C LEU A 39 18.42 8.13 -0.47
N ALA A 40 18.19 9.32 0.09
CA ALA A 40 18.96 9.86 1.22
C ALA A 40 18.81 8.99 2.48
N LEU A 41 17.59 8.54 2.76
CA LEU A 41 17.31 7.63 3.87
C LEU A 41 18.01 6.27 3.66
N PHE A 42 17.96 5.73 2.44
CA PHE A 42 18.66 4.50 2.08
C PHE A 42 20.18 4.65 2.25
N GLY A 43 20.78 5.73 1.72
CA GLY A 43 22.19 6.03 1.91
C GLY A 43 22.56 6.18 3.39
N ALA A 44 21.75 6.90 4.18
CA ALA A 44 21.98 7.06 5.61
C ALA A 44 21.91 5.74 6.39
N LEU A 45 21.05 4.81 5.98
CA LEU A 45 20.90 3.52 6.66
C LEU A 45 21.97 2.50 6.23
N PHE A 46 22.25 2.39 4.92
CA PHE A 46 23.05 1.30 4.36
C PHE A 46 24.48 1.69 3.98
N ASP A 47 24.76 2.98 3.75
CA ASP A 47 26.08 3.48 3.38
C ASP A 47 26.83 4.13 4.56
N TRP A 48 26.18 4.17 5.74
CA TRP A 48 26.84 4.54 6.99
C TRP A 48 27.94 3.52 7.33
N LYS A 49 29.19 3.89 7.04
CA LYS A 49 30.38 3.13 7.40
C LYS A 49 30.58 3.17 8.91
N THR A 50 29.89 2.28 9.62
CA THR A 50 30.10 2.06 11.05
C THR A 50 31.18 1.01 11.27
N THR A 51 31.96 1.17 12.35
CA THR A 51 33.06 0.26 12.73
C THR A 51 32.59 -1.17 13.05
N GLN A 52 31.28 -1.39 13.27
CA GLN A 52 30.66 -2.68 13.60
C GLN A 52 29.42 -2.99 12.73
N PRO A 53 29.58 -3.68 11.60
CA PRO A 53 28.49 -3.94 10.65
C PRO A 53 27.34 -4.77 11.25
N ARG A 54 27.63 -5.70 12.18
CA ARG A 54 26.62 -6.53 12.84
C ARG A 54 25.59 -5.75 13.65
N LEU A 55 26.01 -4.66 14.32
CA LEU A 55 25.09 -3.81 15.08
C LEU A 55 24.20 -2.99 14.15
N ARG A 56 24.75 -2.48 13.04
CA ARG A 56 23.98 -1.76 12.02
C ARG A 56 22.88 -2.64 11.43
N ASP A 57 23.22 -3.86 11.03
CA ASP A 57 22.26 -4.78 10.42
C ASP A 57 21.17 -5.20 11.42
N SER A 58 21.52 -5.37 12.71
CA SER A 58 20.56 -5.62 13.78
C SER A 58 19.60 -4.44 14.01
N LEU A 59 20.12 -3.21 13.96
CA LEU A 59 19.32 -1.99 14.09
C LEU A 59 18.40 -1.77 12.88
N ILE A 60 18.87 -2.03 11.66
CA ILE A 60 18.05 -1.97 10.45
C ILE A 60 16.94 -3.02 10.52
N PHE A 61 17.25 -4.24 10.96
CA PHE A 61 16.27 -5.30 11.11
C PHE A 61 15.21 -4.95 12.17
N LEU A 62 15.63 -4.45 13.33
CA LEU A 62 14.73 -4.10 14.42
C LEU A 62 13.89 -2.86 14.11
N GLY A 63 14.49 -1.83 13.50
CA GLY A 63 13.79 -0.63 13.05
C GLY A 63 12.82 -0.93 11.90
N GLY A 64 13.23 -1.74 10.93
CA GLY A 64 12.39 -2.15 9.82
C GLY A 64 11.20 -3.01 10.26
N SER A 65 11.42 -3.98 11.14
CA SER A 65 10.34 -4.81 11.70
C SER A 65 9.35 -3.97 12.51
N LEU A 66 9.84 -3.05 13.34
CA LEU A 66 8.98 -2.13 14.10
C LEU A 66 8.18 -1.20 13.16
N ALA A 67 8.81 -0.66 12.12
CA ALA A 67 8.13 0.17 11.13
C ALA A 67 7.00 -0.57 10.41
N ILE A 68 7.22 -1.84 10.05
CA ILE A 68 6.18 -2.69 9.44
C ILE A 68 5.02 -2.91 10.42
N VAL A 69 5.31 -3.20 11.69
CA VAL A 69 4.27 -3.38 12.72
C VAL A 69 3.44 -2.11 12.91
N ILE A 70 4.09 -0.95 12.98
CA ILE A 70 3.42 0.35 13.10
C ILE A 70 2.56 0.61 11.86
N LEU A 71 3.08 0.35 10.66
CA LEU A 71 2.37 0.56 9.40
C LEU A 71 1.12 -0.33 9.30
N ILE A 72 1.23 -1.61 9.63
CA ILE A 72 0.10 -2.55 9.64
C ILE A 72 -0.92 -2.12 10.69
N THR A 73 -0.49 -1.82 11.92
CA THR A 73 -1.39 -1.42 13.00
C THR A 73 -2.08 -0.09 12.69
N GLY A 74 -1.36 0.84 12.06
CA GLY A 74 -1.89 2.12 11.58
C GLY A 74 -2.95 1.93 10.50
N LEU A 75 -2.67 1.09 9.49
CA LEU A 75 -3.63 0.75 8.44
C LEU A 75 -4.89 0.11 9.01
N VAL A 76 -4.76 -0.85 9.92
CA VAL A 76 -5.90 -1.50 10.58
C VAL A 76 -6.79 -0.49 11.30
N LYS A 77 -6.18 0.42 12.08
CA LYS A 77 -6.91 1.46 12.80
C LYS A 77 -7.56 2.47 11.87
N LEU A 78 -6.87 2.86 10.80
CA LEU A 78 -7.32 3.91 9.88
C LEU A 78 -8.42 3.41 8.95
N LEU A 79 -8.32 2.16 8.47
CA LEU A 79 -9.35 1.50 7.66
C LEU A 79 -10.45 0.84 8.49
N LYS A 80 -10.38 0.91 9.84
CA LYS A 80 -11.30 0.22 10.77
C LYS A 80 -11.54 -1.25 10.38
N LEU A 81 -10.48 -1.93 9.97
CA LEU A 81 -10.57 -3.32 9.53
C LEU A 81 -10.93 -4.20 10.72
N ASP A 82 -12.05 -4.92 10.62
CA ASP A 82 -12.43 -5.91 11.62
C ASP A 82 -11.60 -7.18 11.40
N LEU A 83 -10.43 -7.22 12.04
CA LEU A 83 -9.49 -8.35 11.95
C LEU A 83 -10.06 -9.65 12.54
N LYS A 84 -11.22 -9.62 13.20
CA LYS A 84 -11.88 -10.82 13.72
C LYS A 84 -12.62 -11.62 12.65
N GLU A 85 -12.96 -11.01 11.52
CA GLU A 85 -13.65 -11.68 10.42
C GLU A 85 -12.72 -11.87 9.21
N ALA A 86 -11.68 -12.68 9.37
CA ALA A 86 -11.06 -13.31 8.21
C ALA A 86 -12.06 -14.34 7.65
N LYS A 87 -13.13 -13.87 7.00
CA LYS A 87 -14.07 -14.73 6.28
C LYS A 87 -13.36 -15.20 5.02
N ILE A 88 -12.75 -16.37 5.09
CA ILE A 88 -12.17 -17.04 3.92
C ILE A 88 -13.36 -17.46 3.05
N PHE A 89 -13.71 -16.63 2.07
CA PHE A 89 -14.71 -16.99 1.09
C PHE A 89 -14.14 -18.10 0.21
N SER A 90 -14.79 -19.27 0.21
CA SER A 90 -14.54 -20.27 -0.82
C SER A 90 -15.05 -19.76 -2.16
N GLU A 91 -14.46 -20.25 -3.26
CA GLU A 91 -14.75 -19.78 -4.63
C GLU A 91 -16.24 -19.90 -5.02
N GLU A 92 -16.98 -20.77 -4.32
CA GLU A 92 -18.42 -20.99 -4.48
C GLU A 92 -19.26 -19.86 -3.86
N GLU A 93 -18.92 -19.35 -2.67
CA GLU A 93 -19.66 -18.28 -1.97
C GLU A 93 -19.49 -16.92 -2.71
N TYR A 94 -18.38 -16.74 -3.43
CA TYR A 94 -18.12 -15.55 -4.25
C TYR A 94 -18.97 -15.50 -5.53
N ARG A 95 -19.28 -16.67 -6.12
CA ARG A 95 -20.20 -16.76 -7.27
C ARG A 95 -21.63 -16.46 -6.89
N GLU A 96 -22.08 -16.91 -5.71
CA GLU A 96 -23.45 -16.66 -5.28
C GLU A 96 -23.71 -15.19 -4.96
N THR A 97 -22.79 -14.53 -4.26
CA THR A 97 -22.90 -13.10 -3.91
C THR A 97 -22.89 -12.19 -5.15
N THR A 98 -22.04 -12.47 -6.14
CA THR A 98 -22.02 -11.72 -7.42
C THR A 98 -23.26 -11.99 -8.30
N LEU A 99 -23.87 -13.18 -8.21
CA LEU A 99 -25.11 -13.48 -8.92
C LEU A 99 -26.35 -12.83 -8.27
N VAL A 100 -26.34 -12.64 -6.96
CA VAL A 100 -27.41 -11.92 -6.22
C VAL A 100 -27.37 -10.42 -6.51
N GLU A 101 -26.19 -9.78 -6.45
CA GLU A 101 -26.02 -8.36 -6.80
C GLU A 101 -26.47 -8.06 -8.24
N LYS A 102 -26.19 -8.96 -9.18
CA LYS A 102 -26.56 -8.79 -10.58
C LYS A 102 -28.08 -8.92 -10.82
N LYS A 103 -28.82 -9.61 -9.93
CA LYS A 103 -30.28 -9.68 -9.97
C LYS A 103 -30.95 -8.43 -9.39
N GLU A 104 -30.35 -7.81 -8.37
CA GLU A 104 -30.89 -6.58 -7.78
C GLU A 104 -30.62 -5.32 -8.63
N SER A 105 -29.51 -5.27 -9.37
CA SER A 105 -29.22 -4.18 -10.31
C SER A 105 -29.98 -4.28 -11.64
N GLY A 106 -30.75 -5.34 -11.85
CA GLY A 106 -31.47 -5.65 -13.10
C GLY A 106 -32.98 -5.49 -13.02
N ASN A 107 -33.49 -4.75 -12.03
CA ASN A 107 -34.90 -4.40 -11.86
C ASN A 107 -35.05 -2.89 -11.67
#